data_AF-A0A2W4U1A8-F1
#
_entry.id   AF-A0A2W4U1A8-F1
#
_cell.length_a   1.000
_cell.length_b   1.000
_cell.length_c   1.000
_cell.angle_alpha   90.00
_cell.angle_beta   90.00
_cell.angle_gamma   90.00
#
_symmetry.space_group_name_H-M   'P 1'
#
loop_
_entity.id
_entity.type
_entity.pdbx_description
1 polymer ?
#
loop_
_entity_poly.entity_id
_entity_poly.type
_entity_poly.pdbx_seq_one_letter_code
_entity_poly.pdbx_strand_id
1 'polypeptide(L)'
;MRTLAAALILALALAACGDSSTEPKTPSASGTWTGVVTGGTITLTLAEQAGGTITGAGSIQGTAGAASVTVTGTHVHPSISLTLRSTGFEDANYTGQFVNRNTISGHLNGSGFNNVTLTLTRQ
;
A
#
# COMPACT_ATOMS: atom_id res chain seq x y z
N MET A 1 -64.01 14.64 38.63
CA MET A 1 -62.95 15.51 38.06
C MET A 1 -61.67 14.68 38.05
N ARG A 2 -61.11 14.44 36.87
CA ARG A 2 -60.10 13.42 36.58
C ARG A 2 -58.74 13.92 37.06
N THR A 3 -58.14 13.25 38.04
CA THR A 3 -56.82 13.56 38.57
C THR A 3 -55.75 13.20 37.53
N LEU A 4 -55.02 14.22 37.10
CA LEU A 4 -53.78 14.14 36.33
C LEU A 4 -52.72 13.41 37.16
N ALA A 5 -52.20 12.30 36.65
CA ALA A 5 -51.00 11.65 37.17
C ALA A 5 -49.93 11.65 36.07
N ALA A 6 -48.77 12.17 36.45
CA ALA A 6 -47.67 12.60 35.62
C ALA A 6 -46.77 11.45 35.13
N ALA A 7 -45.93 11.84 34.16
CA ALA A 7 -44.60 11.32 33.87
C ALA A 7 -44.50 9.89 33.31
N LEU A 8 -44.34 9.79 31.98
CA LEU A 8 -43.87 8.58 31.33
C LEU A 8 -42.68 8.85 30.40
N ILE A 9 -41.50 8.63 30.98
CA ILE A 9 -40.35 7.90 30.43
C ILE A 9 -39.63 8.52 29.22
N LEU A 10 -38.54 9.19 29.57
CA LEU A 10 -37.35 9.48 28.79
C LEU A 10 -36.76 8.18 28.17
N ALA A 11 -36.97 7.94 26.88
CA ALA A 11 -36.45 6.77 26.16
C ALA A 11 -35.23 7.12 25.29
N LEU A 12 -34.06 6.94 25.90
CA LEU A 12 -32.79 6.45 25.35
C LEU A 12 -32.32 6.99 23.98
N ALA A 13 -31.52 8.04 24.02
CA ALA A 13 -30.53 8.35 23.00
C ALA A 13 -29.37 7.33 23.05
N LEU A 14 -29.54 6.18 22.40
CA LEU A 14 -28.45 5.26 22.07
C LEU A 14 -28.12 5.39 20.58
N ALA A 15 -27.63 6.56 20.18
CA ALA A 15 -26.74 6.65 19.03
C ALA A 15 -25.36 6.13 19.48
N ALA A 16 -25.31 4.82 19.72
CA ALA A 16 -24.08 4.13 20.08
C ALA A 16 -23.12 4.21 18.89
N CYS A 17 -22.03 4.94 19.09
CA CYS A 17 -20.75 4.86 18.39
C CYS A 17 -20.83 4.35 16.95
N GLY A 18 -20.98 5.26 16.00
CA GLY A 18 -20.51 5.02 14.64
C GLY A 18 -18.99 4.83 14.70
N ASP A 19 -18.58 3.57 14.76
CA ASP A 19 -17.28 2.98 14.40
C ASP A 19 -16.13 3.99 14.28
N SER A 20 -15.82 4.68 15.37
CA SER A 20 -14.68 5.59 15.44
C SER A 20 -13.54 4.80 16.03
N SER A 21 -13.11 3.76 15.31
CA SER A 21 -11.90 3.02 15.67
C SER A 21 -10.73 4.02 15.72
N THR A 22 -10.25 4.28 16.92
CA THR A 22 -9.06 5.09 17.21
C THR A 22 -7.77 4.30 17.02
N GLU A 23 -7.85 3.07 16.50
CA GLU A 23 -6.68 2.23 16.28
C GLU A 23 -5.84 2.79 15.11
N PRO A 24 -4.50 2.72 15.22
CA PRO A 24 -3.63 3.08 14.11
C PRO A 24 -3.96 2.23 12.88
N LYS A 25 -4.56 2.84 11.86
CA LYS A 25 -4.84 2.17 10.59
C LYS A 25 -3.54 1.76 9.92
N THR A 26 -3.34 0.45 9.77
CA THR A 26 -2.27 -0.14 8.94
C THR A 26 -2.19 0.60 7.60
N PRO A 27 -1.01 1.10 7.20
CA PRO A 27 -0.83 1.72 5.89
C PRO A 27 -1.20 0.75 4.77
N SER A 28 -1.95 1.21 3.78
CA SER A 28 -2.17 0.41 2.57
C SER A 28 -1.03 0.63 1.57
N ALA A 29 -0.71 -0.39 0.79
CA ALA A 29 0.13 -0.33 -0.39
C ALA A 29 -0.59 0.23 -1.63
N SER A 30 -1.92 0.30 -1.62
CA SER A 30 -2.69 0.86 -2.75
C SER A 30 -2.26 2.30 -3.06
N GLY A 31 -2.07 2.63 -4.33
CA GLY A 31 -1.72 3.97 -4.84
C GLY A 31 -0.49 3.98 -5.74
N THR A 32 -0.04 5.20 -6.08
CA THR A 32 1.14 5.42 -6.91
C THR A 32 2.38 5.66 -6.06
N TRP A 33 3.46 4.98 -6.41
CA TRP A 33 4.73 4.98 -5.70
C TRP A 33 5.86 5.25 -6.67
N THR A 34 6.82 6.08 -6.27
CA THR A 34 7.99 6.41 -7.06
C THR A 34 9.26 6.19 -6.25
N GLY A 35 10.30 5.68 -6.89
CA GLY A 35 11.62 5.56 -6.29
C GLY A 35 12.72 5.75 -7.32
N VAL A 36 13.92 6.02 -6.83
CA VAL A 36 15.12 6.14 -7.67
C VAL A 36 16.00 4.93 -7.42
N VAL A 37 16.46 4.30 -8.49
CA VAL A 37 17.49 3.25 -8.48
C VAL A 37 18.70 3.73 -9.26
N THR A 38 19.85 3.07 -9.09
CA THR A 38 21.01 3.34 -9.93
C THR A 38 20.62 3.19 -11.40
N GLY A 39 20.77 4.28 -12.16
CA GLY A 39 20.49 4.30 -13.59
C GLY A 39 19.05 4.61 -13.98
N GLY A 40 18.13 4.90 -13.05
CA GLY A 40 16.76 5.21 -13.43
C GLY A 40 15.75 5.55 -12.33
N THR A 41 14.53 5.81 -12.76
CA THR A 41 13.36 6.05 -11.89
C THR A 41 12.35 4.93 -12.07
N ILE A 42 11.77 4.46 -10.96
CA ILE A 42 10.70 3.47 -10.95
C ILE A 42 9.41 4.15 -10.53
N THR A 43 8.33 3.91 -11.27
CA THR A 43 6.97 4.34 -10.92
C THR A 43 6.06 3.13 -10.94
N LEU A 44 5.36 2.86 -9.83
CA LEU A 44 4.45 1.74 -9.67
C LEU A 44 3.06 2.23 -9.25
N THR A 45 2.02 1.71 -9.87
CA THR A 45 0.63 1.85 -9.42
C THR A 45 0.19 0.51 -8.87
N LEU A 46 -0.09 0.47 -7.57
CA LEU A 46 -0.43 -0.74 -6.82
C LEU A 46 -1.89 -0.71 -6.39
N ALA A 47 -2.51 -1.87 -6.39
CA ALA A 47 -3.81 -2.14 -5.80
C ALA A 47 -3.66 -3.29 -4.81
N GLU A 48 -3.92 -3.01 -3.54
CA GLU A 48 -3.93 -3.97 -2.45
C GLU A 48 -5.37 -4.42 -2.17
N GLN A 49 -5.56 -5.74 -2.14
CA GLN A 49 -6.83 -6.38 -1.82
C GLN A 49 -6.90 -6.74 -0.33
N ALA A 50 -8.11 -7.09 0.13
CA ALA A 50 -8.28 -7.69 1.45
C ALA A 50 -7.37 -8.93 1.60
N GLY A 51 -6.70 -9.05 2.75
CA GLY A 51 -5.71 -10.10 2.99
C GLY A 51 -4.30 -9.79 2.48
N GLY A 52 -4.05 -8.57 1.99
CA GLY A 52 -2.69 -8.07 1.68
C GLY A 52 -2.13 -8.53 0.33
N THR A 53 -2.94 -9.13 -0.54
CA THR A 53 -2.51 -9.46 -1.91
C THR A 53 -2.40 -8.18 -2.75
N ILE A 54 -1.32 -8.05 -3.52
CA ILE A 54 -1.04 -6.88 -4.35
C ILE A 54 -1.00 -7.26 -5.82
N THR A 55 -1.65 -6.43 -6.63
CA THR A 55 -1.51 -6.40 -8.09
C THR A 55 -1.19 -4.99 -8.53
N GLY A 56 -0.54 -4.82 -9.68
CA GLY A 56 -0.26 -3.50 -10.19
C GLY A 56 0.46 -3.50 -11.52
N ALA A 57 0.82 -2.31 -11.96
CA ALA A 57 1.65 -2.08 -13.13
C ALA A 57 2.52 -0.85 -12.90
N GLY A 58 3.53 -0.67 -13.73
CA GLY A 58 4.43 0.47 -13.61
C GLY A 58 5.40 0.58 -14.76
N SER A 59 6.39 1.44 -14.58
CA SER A 59 7.50 1.57 -15.50
C SER A 59 8.82 1.78 -14.76
N ILE A 60 9.90 1.33 -15.40
CA ILE A 60 11.28 1.59 -15.00
C ILE A 60 11.90 2.41 -16.13
N GLN A 61 12.17 3.69 -15.86
CA GLN A 61 12.82 4.60 -16.79
C GLN A 61 14.32 4.56 -16.57
N GLY A 62 15.07 3.95 -17.49
CA GLY A 62 16.52 3.97 -17.50
C GLY A 62 17.10 4.85 -18.61
N THR A 63 18.44 4.85 -18.73
CA THR A 63 19.16 5.55 -19.80
C THR A 63 18.89 4.98 -21.19
N ALA A 64 18.58 3.69 -21.28
CA ALA A 64 18.24 2.99 -22.52
C ALA A 64 16.76 3.15 -22.95
N GLY A 65 15.92 3.79 -22.12
CA GLY A 65 14.48 3.94 -22.35
C GLY A 65 13.63 3.47 -21.18
N ALA A 66 12.31 3.39 -21.40
CA ALA A 66 11.34 2.92 -20.42
C ALA A 66 10.97 1.46 -20.66
N ALA A 67 11.03 0.63 -19.60
CA ALA A 67 10.44 -0.71 -19.60
C ALA A 67 9.12 -0.68 -18.82
N SER A 68 8.06 -1.27 -19.37
CA SER A 68 6.80 -1.46 -18.65
C SER A 68 6.89 -2.71 -17.79
N VAL A 69 6.34 -2.66 -16.58
CA VAL A 69 6.30 -3.81 -15.65
C VAL A 69 4.88 -4.11 -15.21
N THR A 70 4.59 -5.39 -15.04
CA THR A 70 3.46 -5.87 -14.23
C THR A 70 3.96 -6.19 -12.83
N VAL A 71 3.12 -5.98 -11.82
CA VAL A 71 3.47 -6.17 -10.42
C VAL A 71 2.51 -7.15 -9.76
N THR A 72 3.05 -8.12 -9.05
CA THR A 72 2.32 -8.99 -8.12
C THR A 72 3.03 -8.99 -6.78
N GLY A 73 2.32 -9.17 -5.67
CA GLY A 73 3.00 -9.22 -4.39
C GLY A 73 2.11 -9.48 -3.19
N THR A 74 2.71 -9.35 -2.01
CA THR A 74 2.03 -9.47 -0.72
C THR A 74 2.49 -8.34 0.22
N HIS A 75 1.58 -7.91 1.08
CA HIS A 75 1.83 -6.99 2.17
C HIS A 75 1.37 -7.62 3.47
N VAL A 76 2.34 -7.93 4.32
CA VAL A 76 2.18 -8.43 5.69
C VAL A 76 2.86 -7.41 6.58
N HIS A 77 2.12 -6.38 6.99
CA HIS A 77 2.67 -5.20 7.65
C HIS A 77 3.63 -5.54 8.80
N PRO A 78 4.82 -4.92 8.88
CA PRO A 78 5.31 -3.83 8.03
C PRO A 78 5.94 -4.26 6.70
N SER A 79 6.03 -5.56 6.44
CA SER A 79 6.73 -6.13 5.29
C SER A 79 5.90 -6.09 4.01
N ILE A 80 6.54 -5.78 2.89
CA ILE A 80 5.98 -5.88 1.55
C ILE A 80 6.97 -6.58 0.63
N SER A 81 6.46 -7.50 -0.18
CA SER A 81 7.23 -8.24 -1.18
C SER A 81 6.53 -8.13 -2.53
N LEU A 82 7.23 -7.62 -3.53
CA LEU A 82 6.72 -7.42 -4.89
C LEU A 82 7.61 -8.16 -5.89
N THR A 83 7.00 -8.78 -6.89
CA THR A 83 7.67 -9.27 -8.09
C THR A 83 7.24 -8.40 -9.26
N LEU A 84 8.23 -7.85 -9.96
CA LEU A 84 8.10 -7.00 -11.13
C LEU A 84 8.48 -7.84 -12.36
N ARG A 85 7.61 -7.89 -13.36
CA ARG A 85 7.83 -8.66 -14.59
C ARG A 85 7.75 -7.77 -15.82
N SER A 86 8.70 -7.91 -16.72
CA SER A 86 8.72 -7.25 -18.02
C SER A 86 9.03 -8.27 -19.11
N THR A 87 8.34 -8.18 -20.25
CA THR A 87 8.57 -9.10 -21.38
C THR A 87 10.02 -8.99 -21.88
N GLY A 88 10.70 -10.13 -21.99
CA GLY A 88 12.09 -10.19 -22.45
C GLY A 88 13.14 -9.93 -21.36
N PHE A 89 12.72 -9.83 -20.10
CA PHE A 89 13.61 -9.68 -18.95
C PHE A 89 13.30 -10.75 -17.90
N GLU A 90 14.30 -11.07 -17.07
CA GLU A 90 14.09 -11.88 -15.88
C GLU A 90 13.24 -11.11 -14.86
N ASP A 91 12.57 -11.83 -13.95
CA ASP A 91 11.81 -11.22 -12.87
C ASP A 91 12.74 -10.43 -11.92
N ALA A 92 12.27 -9.28 -11.46
CA ALA A 92 12.90 -8.52 -10.37
C ALA A 92 12.02 -8.59 -9.11
N ASN A 93 12.65 -8.77 -7.96
CA ASN A 93 11.98 -8.88 -6.67
C ASN A 93 12.37 -7.72 -5.77
N TYR A 94 11.37 -6.99 -5.29
CA TYR A 94 11.51 -5.94 -4.30
C TYR A 94 10.99 -6.44 -2.94
N THR A 95 11.85 -6.40 -1.93
CA THR A 95 11.48 -6.69 -0.54
C THR A 95 11.74 -5.46 0.31
N GLY A 96 10.70 -4.94 0.96
CA GLY A 96 10.79 -3.71 1.74
C GLY A 96 9.92 -3.71 2.99
N GLN A 97 10.04 -2.62 3.75
CA GLN A 97 9.28 -2.36 4.97
C GLN A 97 8.67 -0.96 4.91
N PHE A 98 7.41 -0.82 5.33
CA PHE A 98 6.80 0.49 5.56
C PHE A 98 7.53 1.21 6.70
N VAL A 99 8.16 2.34 6.39
CA VAL A 99 8.79 3.24 7.37
C VAL A 99 7.74 4.20 7.95
N ASN A 100 6.80 4.62 7.10
CA ASN A 100 5.61 5.39 7.47
C ASN A 100 4.55 5.18 6.36
N ARG A 101 3.39 5.85 6.45
CA ARG A 101 2.27 5.70 5.49
C ARG A 101 2.65 5.94 4.02
N ASN A 102 3.67 6.76 3.78
CA ASN A 102 4.05 7.27 2.46
C ASN A 102 5.46 6.85 2.05
N THR A 103 6.13 5.98 2.82
CA THR A 103 7.51 5.57 2.54
C THR A 103 7.70 4.09 2.82
N ILE A 104 8.21 3.37 1.82
CA ILE A 104 8.64 1.98 1.93
C ILE A 104 10.13 1.96 1.60
N SER A 105 10.95 1.37 2.47
CA SER A 105 12.39 1.21 2.25
C SER A 105 12.72 -0.27 2.08
N GLY A 106 13.51 -0.62 1.08
CA GLY A 106 13.78 -2.01 0.75
C GLY A 106 14.90 -2.18 -0.27
N HIS A 107 15.00 -3.40 -0.80
CA HIS A 107 16.04 -3.80 -1.74
C HIS A 107 15.41 -4.49 -2.96
N LEU A 108 15.99 -4.21 -4.13
CA LEU A 108 15.62 -4.80 -5.41
C LEU A 108 16.70 -5.80 -5.85
N ASN A 109 16.26 -6.98 -6.28
CA ASN A 109 17.12 -8.10 -6.72
C ASN A 109 16.58 -8.71 -8.02
N GLY A 110 17.44 -9.29 -8.85
CA GLY A 110 17.03 -9.92 -10.13
C GLY A 110 17.05 -8.93 -11.29
N SER A 111 16.92 -9.42 -12.52
CA SER A 111 17.02 -8.61 -13.76
C SER A 111 18.25 -7.68 -13.82
N GLY A 112 19.39 -8.11 -13.28
CA GLY A 112 20.62 -7.33 -13.20
C GLY A 112 20.77 -6.45 -11.95
N PHE A 113 19.74 -6.33 -11.12
CA PHE A 113 19.84 -5.72 -9.78
C PHE A 113 20.40 -6.74 -8.78
N ASN A 114 21.38 -6.30 -7.99
CA ASN A 114 21.96 -7.10 -6.91
C ASN A 114 21.93 -6.28 -5.61
N ASN A 115 20.97 -6.60 -4.75
CA ASN A 115 20.73 -5.94 -3.47
C ASN A 115 20.73 -4.40 -3.55
N VAL A 116 20.06 -3.86 -4.57
CA VAL A 116 20.02 -2.41 -4.82
C VAL A 116 19.02 -1.77 -3.87
N THR A 117 19.48 -0.82 -3.05
CA THR A 117 18.58 -0.04 -2.18
C THR A 117 17.58 0.73 -3.01
N LEU A 118 16.30 0.60 -2.66
CA LEU A 118 15.20 1.31 -3.28
C LEU A 118 14.22 1.79 -2.20
N THR A 119 14.08 3.11 -2.12
CA THR A 119 13.04 3.76 -1.33
C THR A 119 11.91 4.17 -2.25
N LEU A 120 10.72 3.64 -2.01
CA LEU A 120 9.48 4.03 -2.68
C LEU A 120 8.76 5.07 -1.82
N THR A 121 8.46 6.21 -2.43
CA THR A 121 7.70 7.30 -1.84
C THR A 121 6.38 7.43 -2.57
N ARG A 122 5.29 7.54 -1.82
CA ARG A 122 3.95 7.74 -2.36
C ARG A 122 3.86 9.10 -3.06
N GLN A 123 3.19 9.14 -4.21
CA GLN A 123 2.86 10.38 -4.94
C GLN A 123 1.55 10.99 -4.47
#